data_AF-A0A7S2URT4-F1
#
_entry.id   AF-A0A7S2URT4-F1
#
_cell.length_a   1.000
_cell.length_b   1.000
_cell.length_c   1.000
_cell.angle_alpha   90.00
_cell.angle_beta   90.00
_cell.angle_gamma   90.00
#
_symmetry.space_group_name_H-M   'P 1'
#
loop_
_entity.id
_entity.type
_entity.pdbx_description
1 polymer ?
#
loop_
_entity_poly.entity_id
_entity_poly.type
_entity_poly.pdbx_seq_one_letter_code
_entity_poly.pdbx_strand_id
1 'polypeptide(L)'
;MTKSLSLPRQRSSNKMDGEGITGRGVPMRNHDGTIMLDHLGRTVYRSQYLSTHPLRTDCKERVGYGGKKFTYVSGDGVIRSMNEAFGHGGWGTEVIWERVVECEKDDRGRWVVGYLASVRVTLKDSVSHEDCGSGEGINENKTKAHEKAIKSAVTDAMKRAARHFGERLGNALYVKGNGIRTAPK
;
A
#
# COMPACT_ATOMS: atom_id res chain seq x y z
N MET A 1 -5.08 -58.00 -36.79
CA MET A 1 -4.32 -57.14 -35.86
C MET A 1 -4.54 -55.72 -36.36
N THR A 2 -5.22 -54.78 -35.71
CA THR A 2 -5.26 -54.45 -34.28
C THR A 2 -6.58 -53.71 -33.98
N LYS A 3 -7.02 -53.83 -32.73
CA LYS A 3 -8.38 -53.66 -32.20
C LYS A 3 -8.90 -52.21 -32.20
N SER A 4 -10.18 -52.05 -32.51
CA SER A 4 -11.03 -50.96 -32.02
C SER A 4 -11.11 -51.01 -30.50
N LEU A 5 -10.80 -49.92 -29.81
CA LEU A 5 -10.91 -49.79 -28.36
C LEU A 5 -11.82 -48.60 -28.03
N SER A 6 -13.06 -48.92 -27.68
CA SER A 6 -14.03 -48.06 -27.00
C SER A 6 -13.94 -48.30 -25.50
N LEU A 7 -13.79 -47.24 -24.69
CA LEU A 7 -14.02 -47.21 -23.22
C LEU A 7 -14.29 -45.75 -22.78
N PRO A 8 -14.88 -45.47 -21.60
CA PRO A 8 -16.30 -45.61 -21.28
C PRO A 8 -16.94 -44.28 -20.83
N ARG A 9 -18.28 -44.18 -20.84
CA ARG A 9 -18.99 -43.13 -20.08
C ARG A 9 -18.91 -43.47 -18.59
N GLN A 10 -18.23 -42.64 -17.81
CA GLN A 10 -18.48 -42.53 -16.37
C GLN A 10 -19.03 -41.13 -16.06
N ARG A 11 -20.25 -41.10 -15.53
CA ARG A 11 -20.75 -39.98 -14.74
C ARG A 11 -20.04 -40.05 -13.39
N SER A 12 -19.25 -39.04 -13.06
CA SER A 12 -19.02 -38.68 -11.66
C SER A 12 -19.29 -37.19 -11.51
N SER A 13 -20.25 -36.91 -10.65
CA SER A 13 -20.58 -35.60 -10.16
C SER A 13 -19.40 -35.05 -9.37
N ASN A 14 -18.75 -34.01 -9.91
CA ASN A 14 -18.14 -32.99 -9.07
C ASN A 14 -18.66 -31.66 -9.59
N LYS A 15 -19.55 -31.05 -8.80
CA LYS A 15 -19.78 -29.61 -8.87
C LYS A 15 -18.42 -28.97 -8.58
N MET A 16 -17.69 -28.65 -9.64
CA MET A 16 -16.73 -27.56 -9.55
C MET A 16 -17.60 -26.32 -9.42
N ASP A 17 -17.67 -25.79 -8.22
CA ASP A 17 -18.13 -24.43 -7.98
C ASP A 17 -17.17 -23.53 -8.75
N GLY A 18 -17.50 -23.31 -10.02
CA GLY A 18 -16.81 -22.37 -10.87
C GLY A 18 -16.99 -21.02 -10.22
N GLU A 19 -15.92 -20.51 -9.60
CA GLU A 19 -15.72 -19.08 -9.47
C GLU A 19 -15.88 -18.50 -10.87
N GLY A 20 -17.10 -18.00 -11.11
CA GLY A 20 -17.47 -17.44 -12.39
C GLY A 20 -16.49 -16.33 -12.72
N ILE A 21 -15.78 -16.52 -13.83
CA ILE A 21 -15.15 -15.47 -14.62
C ILE A 21 -16.27 -14.56 -15.13
N THR A 22 -16.93 -13.82 -14.24
CA THR A 22 -17.57 -12.57 -14.62
C THR A 22 -16.40 -11.60 -14.74
N GLY A 23 -16.24 -10.91 -15.87
CA GLY A 23 -15.13 -9.96 -16.10
C GLY A 23 -15.13 -8.73 -15.17
N ARG A 24 -15.75 -8.83 -13.99
CA ARG A 24 -15.79 -7.84 -12.93
C ARG A 24 -14.92 -8.40 -11.81
N GLY A 25 -13.88 -7.67 -11.41
CA GLY A 25 -12.80 -8.16 -10.54
C GLY A 25 -13.24 -8.60 -9.14
N VAL A 26 -12.31 -8.61 -8.18
CA VAL A 26 -12.62 -9.01 -6.79
C VAL A 26 -13.56 -7.98 -6.12
N PRO A 27 -14.73 -8.37 -5.60
CA PRO A 27 -15.63 -7.45 -4.89
C PRO A 27 -15.03 -7.04 -3.55
N MET A 28 -15.17 -5.76 -3.21
CA MET A 28 -14.83 -5.24 -1.88
C MET A 28 -15.82 -5.75 -0.84
N ARG A 29 -15.37 -5.89 0.40
CA ARG A 29 -16.20 -6.33 1.54
C ARG A 29 -16.16 -5.31 2.66
N ASN A 30 -17.28 -5.19 3.36
CA ASN A 30 -17.37 -4.45 4.63
C ASN A 30 -16.75 -5.27 5.76
N HIS A 31 -16.55 -4.66 6.93
CA HIS A 31 -16.02 -5.33 8.12
C HIS A 31 -16.87 -6.51 8.60
N ASP A 32 -18.18 -6.49 8.34
CA ASP A 32 -19.11 -7.59 8.64
C ASP A 32 -19.10 -8.72 7.60
N GLY A 33 -18.25 -8.60 6.57
CA GLY A 33 -18.11 -9.58 5.49
C GLY A 33 -19.09 -9.42 4.33
N THR A 34 -20.07 -8.52 4.43
CA THR A 34 -21.03 -8.22 3.35
C THR A 34 -20.33 -7.54 2.17
N ILE A 35 -20.91 -7.66 0.97
CA ILE A 35 -20.38 -7.00 -0.22
C ILE A 35 -20.55 -5.49 -0.08
N MET A 36 -19.47 -4.74 -0.33
CA MET A 36 -19.52 -3.29 -0.37
C MET A 36 -20.30 -2.83 -1.59
N LEU A 37 -21.33 -2.03 -1.35
CA LEU A 37 -22.18 -1.44 -2.39
C LEU A 37 -21.97 0.07 -2.45
N ASP A 38 -22.07 0.65 -3.64
CA ASP A 38 -22.14 2.09 -3.81
C ASP A 38 -23.53 2.64 -3.45
N HIS A 39 -23.70 3.96 -3.55
CA HIS A 39 -24.97 4.64 -3.25
C HIS A 39 -26.13 4.25 -4.18
N LEU A 40 -25.86 3.57 -5.29
CA LEU A 40 -26.86 3.03 -6.23
C LEU A 40 -27.09 1.53 -6.02
N GLY A 41 -26.54 0.94 -4.94
CA GLY A 41 -26.67 -0.49 -4.64
C GLY A 41 -25.82 -1.40 -5.52
N ARG A 42 -24.82 -0.87 -6.25
CA ARG A 42 -23.96 -1.65 -7.14
C ARG A 42 -22.71 -2.11 -6.41
N THR A 43 -22.25 -3.32 -6.69
CA THR A 43 -21.00 -3.86 -6.13
C THR A 43 -19.80 -2.98 -6.46
N VAL A 44 -19.05 -2.59 -5.42
CA VAL A 44 -17.75 -1.94 -5.55
C VAL A 44 -16.68 -3.01 -5.71
N TYR A 45 -15.91 -2.91 -6.79
CA TYR A 45 -14.78 -3.81 -7.06
C TYR A 45 -13.47 -3.21 -6.56
N ARG A 46 -12.51 -4.08 -6.21
CA ARG A 46 -11.18 -3.69 -5.72
C ARG A 46 -10.46 -2.72 -6.66
N SER A 47 -10.56 -2.94 -7.98
CA SER A 47 -9.99 -2.03 -8.98
C SER A 47 -10.61 -0.63 -8.91
N GLN A 48 -11.93 -0.54 -8.72
CA GLN A 48 -12.62 0.74 -8.55
C GLN A 48 -12.23 1.42 -7.24
N TYR A 49 -12.19 0.65 -6.14
CA TYR A 49 -11.75 1.14 -4.84
C TYR A 49 -10.32 1.69 -4.87
N LEU A 50 -9.37 0.97 -5.47
CA LEU A 50 -7.97 1.40 -5.58
C LEU A 50 -7.79 2.59 -6.53
N SER A 51 -8.73 2.80 -7.46
CA SER A 51 -8.74 3.96 -8.38
C SER A 51 -9.30 5.24 -7.75
N THR A 52 -9.86 5.18 -6.54
CA THR A 52 -10.34 6.41 -5.86
C THR A 52 -9.18 7.21 -5.30
N HIS A 53 -9.41 8.49 -5.03
CA HIS A 53 -8.49 9.27 -4.20
C HIS A 53 -8.39 8.68 -2.77
N PRO A 54 -7.25 8.89 -2.07
CA PRO A 54 -7.18 8.62 -0.63
C PRO A 54 -8.22 9.43 0.12
N LEU A 55 -8.74 8.87 1.22
CA LEU A 55 -9.65 9.60 2.10
C LEU A 55 -8.94 10.79 2.76
N ARG A 56 -9.68 11.85 3.02
CA ARG A 56 -9.16 13.04 3.69
C ARG A 56 -8.59 12.72 5.07
N THR A 57 -9.24 11.82 5.79
CA THR A 57 -8.81 11.36 7.13
C THR A 57 -7.43 10.71 7.13
N ASP A 58 -7.04 10.12 6.00
CA ASP A 58 -5.75 9.48 5.78
C ASP A 58 -4.69 10.41 5.23
N CYS A 59 -5.09 11.59 4.78
CA CYS A 59 -4.18 12.60 4.28
C CYS A 59 -3.64 13.47 5.42
N LYS A 60 -2.34 13.76 5.36
CA LYS A 60 -1.64 14.72 6.23
C LYS A 60 -0.96 15.77 5.36
N GLU A 61 -0.65 16.92 5.96
CA GLU A 61 0.14 17.97 5.31
C GLU A 61 1.45 18.18 6.08
N ARG A 62 2.53 18.42 5.34
CA ARG A 62 3.78 18.93 5.89
C ARG A 62 4.19 20.19 5.15
N VAL A 63 4.85 21.10 5.84
CA VAL A 63 5.50 22.24 5.21
C VAL A 63 6.86 21.77 4.71
N GLY A 64 7.11 21.90 3.41
CA GLY A 64 8.41 21.66 2.79
C GLY A 64 9.15 22.96 2.52
N TYR A 65 10.20 22.86 1.71
CA TYR A 65 11.07 23.99 1.41
C TYR A 65 10.32 25.14 0.72
N GLY A 66 10.65 26.38 1.11
CA GLY A 66 9.98 27.58 0.60
C GLY A 66 8.51 27.74 1.04
N GLY A 67 8.11 27.12 2.16
CA GLY A 67 6.76 27.25 2.71
C GLY A 67 5.66 26.49 1.97
N LYS A 68 6.03 25.74 0.91
CA LYS A 68 5.07 24.92 0.15
C LYS A 68 4.54 23.78 1.01
N LYS A 69 3.22 23.61 1.04
CA LYS A 69 2.58 22.47 1.71
C LYS A 69 2.55 21.27 0.78
N PHE A 70 2.94 20.11 1.31
CA PHE A 70 2.88 18.83 0.62
C PHE A 70 1.88 17.94 1.34
N THR A 71 0.88 17.45 0.61
CA THR A 71 -0.04 16.42 1.11
C THR A 71 0.57 15.04 0.90
N TYR A 72 0.41 14.16 1.89
CA TYR A 72 0.80 12.75 1.80
C TYR A 72 -0.22 11.87 2.53
N VAL A 73 -0.32 10.59 2.17
CA VAL A 73 -1.08 9.61 2.94
C VAL A 73 -0.25 9.17 4.16
N SER A 74 -0.85 9.12 5.34
CA SER A 74 -0.18 8.63 6.55
C SER A 74 0.15 7.13 6.45
N GLY A 75 1.13 6.66 7.21
CA GLY A 75 1.52 5.25 7.20
C GLY A 75 0.36 4.33 7.61
N ASP A 76 -0.41 4.73 8.64
CA ASP A 76 -1.61 4.01 9.07
C ASP A 76 -2.72 4.04 8.02
N GLY A 77 -2.86 5.15 7.27
CA GLY A 77 -3.82 5.26 6.17
C GLY A 77 -3.53 4.31 5.01
N VAL A 78 -2.25 4.17 4.65
CA VAL A 78 -1.81 3.18 3.65
C VAL A 78 -2.05 1.76 4.16
N ILE A 79 -1.64 1.43 5.39
CA ILE A 79 -1.85 0.10 5.97
C ILE A 79 -3.33 -0.28 5.99
N ARG A 80 -4.20 0.65 6.41
CA ARG A 80 -5.64 0.41 6.46
C ARG A 80 -6.24 0.22 5.07
N SER A 81 -5.87 1.05 4.10
CA SER A 81 -6.32 0.90 2.71
C SER A 81 -5.84 -0.42 2.08
N MET A 82 -4.61 -0.86 2.38
CA MET A 82 -4.10 -2.17 1.97
C MET A 82 -4.90 -3.31 2.62
N ASN A 83 -5.20 -3.21 3.91
CA ASN A 83 -6.02 -4.19 4.63
C ASN A 83 -7.46 -4.26 4.09
N GLU A 84 -8.06 -3.13 3.75
CA GLU A 84 -9.40 -3.07 3.14
C GLU A 84 -9.39 -3.70 1.73
N ALA A 85 -8.38 -3.38 0.91
CA ALA A 85 -8.32 -3.85 -0.48
C ALA A 85 -7.89 -5.32 -0.61
N PHE A 86 -6.95 -5.78 0.22
CA PHE A 86 -6.32 -7.09 0.06
C PHE A 86 -6.57 -8.04 1.24
N GLY A 87 -7.05 -7.54 2.38
CA GLY A 87 -7.18 -8.30 3.62
C GLY A 87 -5.86 -8.38 4.40
N HIS A 88 -5.95 -8.58 5.71
CA HIS A 88 -4.78 -8.60 6.62
C HIS A 88 -3.72 -9.63 6.26
N GLY A 89 -4.10 -10.76 5.66
CA GLY A 89 -3.19 -11.81 5.17
C GLY A 89 -2.99 -11.81 3.66
N GLY A 90 -3.47 -10.78 2.95
CA GLY A 90 -3.40 -10.68 1.50
C GLY A 90 -2.20 -9.87 0.98
N TRP A 91 -1.42 -9.29 1.88
CA TRP A 91 -0.22 -8.54 1.55
C TRP A 91 0.80 -8.63 2.69
N GLY A 92 2.06 -8.31 2.39
CA GLY A 92 3.14 -8.25 3.36
C GLY A 92 4.24 -7.28 2.92
N THR A 93 5.17 -7.01 3.83
CA THR A 93 6.29 -6.09 3.59
C THR A 93 7.60 -6.74 4.01
N GLU A 94 8.66 -6.47 3.25
CA GLU A 94 10.02 -6.91 3.53
C GLU A 94 10.98 -5.71 3.45
N VAL A 95 11.80 -5.50 4.48
CA VAL A 95 12.92 -4.54 4.40
C VAL A 95 14.04 -5.23 3.63
N ILE A 96 14.34 -4.75 2.44
CA ILE A 96 15.36 -5.36 1.56
C ILE A 96 16.75 -4.94 1.99
N TRP A 97 16.91 -3.66 2.32
CA TRP A 97 18.13 -3.11 2.90
C TRP A 97 17.85 -1.77 3.57
N GLU A 98 18.73 -1.39 4.49
CA GLU A 98 18.80 -0.08 5.10
C GLU A 98 20.25 0.42 5.18
N ARG A 99 20.44 1.74 5.11
CA ARG A 99 21.76 2.38 5.16
C ARG A 99 21.68 3.70 5.91
N VAL A 100 22.63 3.90 6.84
CA VAL A 100 22.90 5.22 7.43
C VAL A 100 23.67 6.04 6.39
N VAL A 101 23.16 7.23 6.06
CA VAL A 101 23.80 8.15 5.10
C VAL A 101 24.31 9.44 5.76
N GLU A 102 23.85 9.73 6.96
CA GLU A 102 24.20 10.93 7.73
C GLU A 102 24.22 10.56 9.23
N CYS A 103 25.25 11.01 9.96
CA CYS A 103 25.38 10.73 11.40
C CYS A 103 26.35 11.71 12.07
N GLU A 104 26.03 12.99 11.99
CA GLU A 104 26.86 14.07 12.53
C GLU A 104 26.13 14.85 13.64
N LYS A 105 26.84 15.80 14.26
CA LYS A 105 26.23 16.75 15.19
C LYS A 105 26.01 18.09 14.49
N ASP A 106 24.86 18.71 14.72
CA ASP A 106 24.62 20.10 14.30
C ASP A 106 25.39 21.11 15.17
N ASP A 107 25.37 22.38 14.78
CA ASP A 107 26.00 23.49 15.53
C ASP A 107 25.49 23.64 16.98
N ARG A 108 24.36 23.01 17.31
CA ARG A 108 23.76 23.00 18.64
C ARG A 108 24.11 21.73 19.42
N GLY A 109 24.98 20.88 18.89
CA GLY A 109 25.44 19.65 19.51
C GLY A 109 24.46 18.48 19.45
N ARG A 110 23.35 18.60 18.71
CA ARG A 110 22.34 17.53 18.54
C ARG A 110 22.75 16.59 17.43
N TRP A 111 22.49 15.30 17.58
CA TRP A 111 22.69 14.33 16.51
C TRP A 111 21.68 14.54 15.39
N VAL A 112 22.19 14.62 14.16
CA VAL A 112 21.45 14.60 12.90
C VAL A 112 21.75 13.27 12.24
N VAL A 113 20.74 12.44 12.09
CA VAL A 113 20.87 11.08 11.55
C VAL A 113 19.94 10.91 10.36
N GLY A 114 20.48 10.43 9.25
CA GLY A 114 19.76 10.17 8.01
C GLY A 114 19.85 8.70 7.63
N TYR A 115 18.72 8.12 7.22
CA TYR A 115 18.61 6.75 6.71
C TYR A 115 18.01 6.73 5.32
N LEU A 116 18.51 5.83 4.49
CA LEU A 116 17.83 5.29 3.32
C LEU A 116 17.40 3.86 3.62
N ALA A 117 16.25 3.44 3.10
CA ALA A 117 15.79 2.06 3.16
C ALA A 117 15.10 1.67 1.85
N SER A 118 15.22 0.41 1.43
CA SER A 118 14.36 -0.19 0.40
C SER A 118 13.38 -1.14 1.05
N VAL A 119 12.10 -1.03 0.67
CA VAL A 119 11.04 -1.92 1.14
C VAL A 119 10.31 -2.50 -0.06
N ARG A 120 10.10 -3.80 -0.04
CA ARG A 120 9.22 -4.51 -0.96
C ARG A 120 7.87 -4.73 -0.32
N VAL A 121 6.81 -4.43 -1.06
CA VAL A 121 5.43 -4.77 -0.72
C VAL A 121 4.96 -5.85 -1.68
N THR A 122 4.51 -6.98 -1.14
CA THR A 122 4.13 -8.17 -1.91
C THR A 122 2.69 -8.55 -1.60
N LEU A 123 1.88 -8.77 -2.63
CA LEU A 123 0.54 -9.33 -2.53
C LEU A 123 0.60 -10.85 -2.50
N LYS A 124 -0.45 -11.49 -1.97
CA LYS A 124 -0.56 -12.95 -1.89
C LYS A 124 -0.50 -13.66 -3.25
N ASP A 125 -0.86 -12.97 -4.34
CA ASP A 125 -0.76 -13.46 -5.72
C ASP A 125 0.64 -13.26 -6.35
N SER A 126 1.64 -12.95 -5.52
CA SER A 126 3.05 -12.74 -5.89
C SER A 126 3.36 -11.46 -6.67
N VAL A 127 2.38 -10.58 -6.91
CA VAL A 127 2.67 -9.24 -7.42
C VAL A 127 3.40 -8.44 -6.34
N SER A 128 4.51 -7.82 -6.69
CA SER A 128 5.26 -7.00 -5.75
C SER A 128 5.79 -5.71 -6.38
N HIS A 129 5.92 -4.69 -5.54
CA HIS A 129 6.59 -3.43 -5.86
C HIS A 129 7.62 -3.13 -4.79
N GLU A 130 8.78 -2.65 -5.23
CA GLU A 130 9.87 -2.24 -4.36
C GLU A 130 10.19 -0.77 -4.64
N ASP A 131 10.41 0.00 -3.59
CA ASP A 131 10.81 1.41 -3.70
C ASP A 131 11.69 1.79 -2.51
N CYS A 132 12.45 2.88 -2.68
CA CYS A 132 13.33 3.41 -1.67
C CYS A 132 12.66 4.56 -0.91
N GLY A 133 12.93 4.69 0.39
CA GLY A 133 12.47 5.77 1.24
C GLY A 133 13.60 6.41 2.00
N SER A 134 13.34 7.61 2.52
CA SER A 134 14.30 8.38 3.32
C SER A 134 13.70 8.83 4.64
N GLY A 135 14.54 8.94 5.66
CA GLY A 135 14.11 9.33 6.99
C GLY A 135 15.20 10.07 7.75
N GLU A 136 14.80 11.07 8.51
CA GLU A 136 15.70 11.92 9.28
C GLU A 136 15.27 11.97 10.75
N GLY A 137 16.25 11.94 11.64
CA GLY A 137 16.08 12.11 13.07
C GLY A 137 17.07 13.12 13.61
N ILE A 138 16.55 14.16 14.26
CA ILE A 138 17.35 15.13 15.01
C ILE A 138 17.05 14.97 16.50
N ASN A 139 18.06 14.68 17.32
CA ASN A 139 17.91 14.54 18.77
C ASN A 139 19.23 14.75 19.53
N GLU A 140 19.18 15.23 20.76
CA GLU A 140 20.36 15.29 21.65
C GLU A 140 20.91 13.89 21.98
N ASN A 141 20.03 12.90 22.07
CA ASN A 141 20.40 11.50 22.27
C ASN A 141 20.57 10.78 20.92
N LYS A 142 21.76 10.20 20.69
CA LYS A 142 22.09 9.50 19.44
C LYS A 142 21.10 8.39 19.11
N THR A 143 20.79 7.52 20.07
CA THR A 143 19.87 6.39 19.86
C THR A 143 18.48 6.84 19.44
N LYS A 144 17.95 7.89 20.06
CA LYS A 144 16.64 8.46 19.70
C LYS A 144 16.65 9.08 18.29
N ALA A 145 17.77 9.69 17.88
CA ALA A 145 17.94 10.19 16.51
C ALA A 145 17.91 9.03 15.50
N HIS A 146 18.68 7.96 15.74
CA HIS A 146 18.65 6.76 14.90
C HIS A 146 17.26 6.12 14.82
N GLU A 147 16.58 5.94 15.96
CA GLU A 147 15.25 5.33 16.05
C GLU A 147 14.22 6.09 15.19
N LYS A 148 14.21 7.42 15.28
CA LYS A 148 13.31 8.25 14.49
C LYS A 148 13.62 8.18 12.99
N ALA A 149 14.91 8.23 12.64
CA ALA A 149 15.35 8.23 11.25
C ALA A 149 15.01 6.91 10.54
N ILE A 150 15.35 5.75 11.13
CA ILE A 150 15.07 4.45 10.51
C ILE A 150 13.56 4.17 10.41
N LYS A 151 12.77 4.47 11.45
CA LYS A 151 11.31 4.30 11.41
C LYS A 151 10.68 5.13 10.30
N SER A 152 11.17 6.36 10.10
CA SER A 152 10.69 7.24 9.05
C SER A 152 11.08 6.73 7.66
N ALA A 153 12.33 6.27 7.47
CA ALA A 153 12.82 5.76 6.19
C ALA A 153 12.07 4.51 5.73
N VAL A 154 11.89 3.53 6.62
CA VAL A 154 11.14 2.30 6.33
C VAL A 154 9.67 2.60 6.03
N THR A 155 9.05 3.49 6.81
CA THR A 155 7.65 3.89 6.55
C THR A 155 7.51 4.62 5.22
N ASP A 156 8.46 5.50 4.86
CA ASP A 156 8.45 6.20 3.58
C ASP A 156 8.60 5.22 2.41
N ALA A 157 9.55 4.28 2.49
CA ALA A 157 9.77 3.24 1.49
C ALA A 157 8.52 2.38 1.29
N MET A 158 7.90 1.92 2.38
CA MET A 158 6.66 1.13 2.34
C MET A 158 5.53 1.88 1.61
N LYS A 159 5.30 3.16 1.94
CA LYS A 159 4.25 3.96 1.28
C LYS A 159 4.54 4.16 -0.20
N ARG A 160 5.81 4.34 -0.57
CA ARG A 160 6.26 4.53 -1.95
C ARG A 160 6.17 3.26 -2.79
N ALA A 161 6.42 2.10 -2.19
CA ALA A 161 6.14 0.82 -2.82
C ALA A 161 4.61 0.59 -2.96
N ALA A 162 3.83 0.88 -1.92
CA ALA A 162 2.39 0.65 -1.89
C ALA A 162 1.60 1.48 -2.91
N ARG A 163 2.00 2.73 -3.19
CA ARG A 163 1.30 3.60 -4.15
C ARG A 163 1.22 3.02 -5.58
N HIS A 164 2.11 2.11 -5.96
CA HIS A 164 2.07 1.49 -7.29
C HIS A 164 0.85 0.57 -7.48
N PHE A 165 0.19 0.16 -6.39
CA PHE A 165 -1.05 -0.62 -6.45
C PHE A 165 -2.32 0.23 -6.67
N GLY A 166 -2.24 1.57 -6.59
CA GLY A 166 -3.39 2.41 -6.95
C GLY A 166 -3.38 3.85 -6.41
N GLU A 167 -4.27 4.66 -6.99
CA GLU A 167 -4.53 6.06 -6.65
C GLU A 167 -4.79 6.27 -5.15
N ARG A 168 -5.59 5.37 -4.56
CA ARG A 168 -5.99 5.46 -3.15
C ARG A 168 -4.82 5.30 -2.19
N LEU A 169 -3.77 4.61 -2.60
CA LEU A 169 -2.57 4.34 -1.80
C LEU A 169 -1.56 5.48 -1.88
N GLY A 170 -1.95 6.61 -2.49
CA GLY A 170 -1.17 7.85 -2.51
C GLY A 170 -0.68 8.26 -3.89
N ASN A 171 -0.93 7.47 -4.95
CA ASN A 171 -0.53 7.87 -6.30
C ASN A 171 -1.25 9.16 -6.74
N ALA A 172 -2.50 9.37 -6.33
CA ALA A 172 -3.31 10.53 -6.69
C ALA A 172 -2.70 11.86 -6.23
N LEU A 173 -1.90 11.83 -5.16
CA LEU A 173 -1.29 13.02 -4.57
C LEU A 173 -0.04 13.50 -5.33
N TYR A 174 0.45 12.75 -6.32
CA TYR A 174 1.55 13.18 -7.19
C TYR A 174 1.08 14.06 -8.35
N VAL A 175 -0.22 14.05 -8.66
CA VAL A 175 -0.80 14.96 -9.65
C VAL A 175 -0.91 16.35 -9.06
N LYS A 176 -0.32 17.34 -9.75
CA LYS A 176 -0.32 18.74 -9.30
C LYS A 176 -1.75 19.25 -9.09
N GLY A 177 -2.01 19.84 -7.92
CA GLY A 177 -3.32 20.37 -7.54
C GLY A 177 -4.15 19.41 -6.70
N ASN A 178 -3.82 18.12 -6.68
CA ASN A 178 -4.42 17.18 -5.75
C ASN A 178 -3.82 17.33 -4.35
N GLY A 179 -4.65 17.16 -3.32
CA GLY A 179 -4.24 17.26 -1.94
C GLY A 179 -5.38 17.03 -0.96
N ILE A 180 -5.16 17.36 0.31
CA ILE A 180 -6.15 17.09 1.36
C ILE A 180 -7.50 17.77 1.09
N ARG A 181 -7.50 18.90 0.37
CA ARG A 181 -8.69 19.67 0.04
C ARG A 181 -9.54 19.02 -1.05
N THR A 182 -8.91 18.31 -1.98
CA THR A 182 -9.58 17.60 -3.07
C THR A 182 -9.89 16.14 -2.71
N ALA A 183 -9.33 15.64 -1.60
CA ALA A 183 -9.63 14.32 -1.09
C ALA A 183 -11.11 14.19 -0.66
N PRO A 184 -11.77 13.07 -1.01
CA PRO A 184 -13.11 12.74 -0.54
C PRO A 184 -13.14 12.69 1.00
N LYS A 185 -14.29 13.07 1.56
CA LYS A 185 -14.50 13.04 3.01
C LYS A 185 -14.65 11.61 3.51
#